data_AF-A0A0F8XLT7-F1
#
_entry.id   AF-A0A0F8XLT7-F1
#
_cell.length_a   1.000
_cell.length_b   1.000
_cell.length_c   1.000
_cell.angle_alpha   90.00
_cell.angle_beta   90.00
_cell.angle_gamma   90.00
#
_symmetry.space_group_name_H-M   'P 1'
#
loop_
_entity.id
_entity.type
_entity.pdbx_description
1 polymer ?
#
loop_
_entity_poly.entity_id
_entity_poly.type
_entity_poly.pdbx_seq_one_letter_code
_entity_poly.pdbx_strand_id
1 'polypeptide(L)' 'MVNIRICPKCKQPKLKSAVNVSGWLAPNMMECTNCGYLGYFFIEIDPEDYELDEKNDKTNSSTIK' A
#
# COMPACT_ATOMS: atom_id res chain seq x y z
N MET A 1 15.31 -0.27 6.67
CA MET A 1 14.37 -0.49 5.55
C MET A 1 12.97 -0.25 6.06
N VAL A 2 12.27 0.76 5.55
CA VAL A 2 10.84 0.98 5.84
C VAL A 2 10.11 0.72 4.52
N ASN A 3 9.55 -0.47 4.34
CA ASN A 3 8.86 -0.83 3.08
C ASN A 3 7.40 -0.37 3.14
N ILE A 4 6.93 0.30 2.10
CA ILE A 4 5.52 0.71 1.98
C ILE A 4 4.73 -0.48 1.45
N ARG A 5 3.60 -0.80 2.10
CA ARG A 5 2.69 -1.88 1.69
C ARG A 5 1.48 -1.33 0.96
N ILE A 6 1.32 -1.73 -0.28
CA ILE A 6 0.24 -1.29 -1.17
C ILE A 6 -0.83 -2.37 -1.36
N CYS A 7 -2.10 -1.96 -1.32
CA CYS A 7 -3.22 -2.85 -1.59
C CYS A 7 -3.20 -3.36 -3.04
N PRO A 8 -3.27 -4.69 -3.29
CA PRO A 8 -3.22 -5.24 -4.64
C PRO A 8 -4.49 -4.95 -5.46
N LYS A 9 -5.60 -4.59 -4.80
CA LYS A 9 -6.88 -4.27 -5.47
C LYS A 9 -6.98 -2.80 -5.88
N CYS A 10 -6.84 -1.89 -4.92
CA CYS A 10 -7.08 -0.46 -5.15
C CYS A 10 -5.80 0.38 -5.25
N LYS A 11 -4.63 -0.25 -5.09
CA LYS A 11 -3.30 0.39 -5.23
C LYS A 11 -3.04 1.54 -4.25
N GLN A 12 -3.78 1.62 -3.14
CA GLN A 12 -3.55 2.61 -2.09
C GLN A 12 -2.70 2.07 -0.93
N PRO A 13 -1.84 2.89 -0.30
CA PRO A 13 -1.05 2.56 0.90
C PRO A 13 -1.92 2.55 2.18
N LYS A 14 -3.06 1.85 2.15
CA LYS A 14 -4.05 1.84 3.24
C LYS A 14 -4.27 0.44 3.82
N LEU A 15 -3.23 -0.39 3.81
CA LEU A 15 -3.23 -1.71 4.42
C LEU A 15 -2.92 -1.63 5.91
N LYS A 16 -3.68 -2.36 6.73
CA LYS A 16 -3.47 -2.53 8.17
C LYS A 16 -3.49 -4.01 8.51
N SER A 17 -2.90 -4.39 9.65
CA SER A 17 -3.03 -5.76 10.14
C SER A 17 -4.48 -6.03 10.53
N ALA A 18 -5.06 -7.11 10.00
CA ALA A 18 -6.37 -7.58 10.43
C ALA A 18 -6.22 -8.22 11.81
N VAL A 19 -6.76 -7.57 12.83
CA VAL A 19 -6.67 -8.07 14.20
C VAL A 19 -7.41 -9.41 14.32
N ASN A 20 -6.72 -10.43 14.85
CA ASN A 20 -7.31 -11.64 15.42
C ASN A 20 -7.68 -12.82 14.48
N VAL A 21 -6.87 -13.11 13.46
CA VAL A 21 -6.94 -14.43 12.75
C VAL A 21 -5.64 -15.23 12.79
N SER A 22 -4.59 -14.71 13.44
CA SER A 22 -3.28 -15.36 13.46
C SER A 22 -3.12 -16.20 14.73
N GLY A 23 -3.54 -17.47 14.65
CA GLY A 23 -2.93 -18.50 15.49
C GLY A 23 -1.45 -18.68 15.11
N TRP A 24 -0.66 -19.39 15.93
CA TRP A 24 0.77 -19.66 15.71
C TRP A 24 1.11 -20.11 14.27
N LEU A 25 0.17 -20.78 13.59
CA LEU A 25 0.34 -21.38 12.27
C LEU A 25 -0.15 -20.52 11.09
N ALA A 26 -0.86 -19.42 11.34
CA ALA A 26 -1.46 -18.61 10.28
C ALA A 26 -0.67 -17.30 10.04
N PRO A 27 -0.37 -16.95 8.78
CA PRO A 27 0.32 -15.70 8.46
C PRO A 27 -0.50 -14.48 8.93
N ASN A 28 0.14 -13.31 9.02
CA ASN A 28 -0.54 -12.07 9.37
C ASN A 28 -1.45 -11.65 8.21
N MET A 29 -2.76 -11.67 8.42
CA MET A 29 -3.72 -11.20 7.44
C MET A 29 -3.77 -9.67 7.44
N MET A 30 -3.92 -9.07 6.26
CA MET A 30 -3.96 -7.63 6.07
C MET A 30 -5.34 -7.22 5.57
N GLU A 31 -5.84 -6.11 6.10
CA GLU A 31 -7.08 -5.46 5.70
C GLU A 31 -6.79 -4.11 5.04
N CYS A 32 -7.43 -3.81 3.91
CA CYS A 32 -7.40 -2.49 3.29
C CYS A 32 -8.60 -1.66 3.76
N THR A 33 -8.32 -0.55 4.46
CA THR A 33 -9.38 0.35 4.96
C THR A 33 -10.06 1.19 3.86
N ASN A 34 -9.64 1.05 2.60
CA ASN A 34 -10.24 1.75 1.47
C ASN A 34 -11.24 0.90 0.69
N CYS A 35 -10.88 -0.33 0.36
CA CYS A 35 -11.69 -1.19 -0.52
C CYS A 35 -12.16 -2.49 0.14
N GLY A 36 -11.83 -2.71 1.42
CA GLY A 36 -12.19 -3.92 2.14
C GLY A 36 -11.44 -5.18 1.69
N TYR A 37 -10.32 -5.04 0.97
CA TYR A 37 -9.45 -6.20 0.69
C TYR A 37 -9.01 -6.85 2.00
N LEU A 38 -9.19 -8.16 2.13
CA LEU A 38 -8.76 -8.95 3.26
C LEU A 38 -7.94 -10.13 2.74
N GLY A 39 -6.67 -10.24 3.13
CA GLY A 39 -5.80 -11.32 2.65
C GLY A 39 -4.34 -11.18 3.08
N TYR A 40 -3.53 -12.16 2.73
CA TYR A 40 -2.10 -12.22 3.10
C TYR A 40 -1.17 -11.56 2.06
N PHE A 41 -1.71 -11.18 0.91
CA PHE A 41 -0.93 -10.69 -0.22
C PHE A 41 -0.96 -9.16 -0.31
N PHE A 42 0.21 -8.56 -0.50
CA PHE A 42 0.38 -7.13 -0.67
C PHE A 42 1.60 -6.85 -1.55
N ILE A 43 1.63 -5.66 -2.13
CA ILE A 43 2.77 -5.20 -2.93
C ILE A 43 3.69 -4.43 -1.99
N GLU A 44 4.98 -4.78 -1.97
CA GLU A 44 6.01 -4.04 -1.25
C GLU A 44 6.78 -3.16 -2.22
N ILE A 45 6.92 -1.89 -1.85
CA ILE A 45 7.65 -0.88 -2.63
C ILE A 45 8.60 -0.15 -1.68
N ASP A 46 9.78 0.15 -2.16
CA ASP A 46 10.73 0.99 -1.44
C ASP A 46 10.25 2.45 -1.41
N PRO A 47 10.39 3.15 -0.27
CA PRO A 47 9.88 4.50 -0.11
C PRO A 47 10.53 5.49 -1.09
N GLU A 48 11.78 5.21 -1.47
CA GLU A 48 12.53 5.96 -2.48
C GLU A 48 11.84 5.90 -3.85
N ASP A 49 11.27 4.75 -4.23
CA ASP A 49 10.52 4.58 -5.47
C ASP A 49 9.15 5.27 -5.40
N TYR A 50 8.49 5.25 -4.24
CA TYR A 50 7.18 5.90 -4.05
C TYR A 50 7.25 7.44 -4.15
N GLU A 51 8.30 8.07 -3.62
CA GLU A 51 8.48 9.53 -3.69
C GLU A 51 8.75 10.05 -5.11
N LEU A 52 9.26 9.21 -6.00
CA LEU A 52 9.50 9.59 -7.39
C LEU A 52 8.19 9.78 -8.15
N ASP A 53 7.15 9.01 -7.84
CA ASP A 53 5.82 9.17 -8.45
C ASP A 53 5.10 10.44 -7.95
N GLU A 54 5.17 10.75 -6.64
CA GLU A 54 4.51 11.96 -6.09
C GLU A 54 5.14 13.27 -6.60
N LYS A 55 6.44 13.25 -6.93
CA LYS A 55 7.15 14.42 -7.50
C LYS A 55 6.87 14.59 -8.99
N ASN A 56 6.58 13.50 -9.72
CA ASN A 56 6.23 13.55 -11.16
C ASN A 56 4.77 13.94 -11.43
N ASP A 57 3.87 13.82 -10.45
CA ASP A 57 2.49 14.32 -10.54
C ASP A 57 2.41 15.85 -10.37
N LYS A 58 3.28 16.44 -9.54
CA LYS A 58 3.31 17.90 -9.30
C LYS A 58 4.01 18.69 -10.42
N THR A 59 4.94 18.08 -11.14
CA THR A 59 5.66 18.74 -12.24
C THR A 59 4.86 18.81 -13.55
N ASN A 60 3.82 17.98 -13.74
CA ASN A 60 2.99 18.03 -14.95
C ASN A 60 1.74 18.94 -14.84
N SER A 61 1.42 19.49 -13.66
CA SER A 61 0.27 20.40 -13.49
C SER A 61 0.61 21.90 -13.61
N SER A 62 1.86 22.29 -13.91
CA SER A 62 2.24 23.70 -14.11
C SER A 62 2.60 24.07 -15.56
N THR A 63 2.33 23.19 -16.53
CA THR A 63 2.69 23.45 -17.94
C THR A 63 1.52 23.35 -18.93
N ILE A 64 0.27 23.54 -18.48
CA ILE A 64 -0.87 23.68 -19.40
C ILE A 64 -1.63 24.98 -19.13
N LYS A 65 -1.21 26.00 -19.90
CA LYS A 65 -1.81 27.30 -20.25
C LYS A 65 -1.63 28.47 -19.29
#